data_AF-A0A947UHL5-F1
#
_entry.id   AF-A0A947UHL5-F1
#
_cell.length_a   1.000
_cell.length_b   1.000
_cell.length_c   1.000
_cell.angle_alpha   90.00
_cell.angle_beta   90.00
_cell.angle_gamma   90.00
#
_symmetry.space_group_name_H-M   'P 1'
#
loop_
_entity.id
_entity.type
_entity.pdbx_description
1 polymer ?
#
loop_
_entity_poly.entity_id
_entity_poly.type
_entity_poly.pdbx_seq_one_letter_code
_entity_poly.pdbx_strand_id
1 'polypeptide(L)'
;MSKQIQSTKNWLLACLIGFVLVACSGDETVAVSYAAYNHTDEDIVSIVINGEGGILDASAHGGGGSMCCVVLPKRWRPGLMATIKWQLDGDWLKDEQGKEVIRDGKTVLVPGPWKERTVEVPKYDGEMGTFFIHIFPGDEVKVLMNIYGAGNPKHPLPHPSGFKRES
;
A
#
# COMPACT_ATOMS: atom_id res chain seq x y z
N MET A 1 -42.01 37.76 66.77
CA MET A 1 -41.85 36.30 66.78
C MET A 1 -40.58 35.95 66.04
N SER A 2 -39.68 35.29 66.75
CA SER A 2 -38.39 34.77 66.31
C SER A 2 -38.55 33.66 65.26
N LYS A 3 -37.60 33.60 64.32
CA LYS A 3 -36.86 32.37 63.99
C LYS A 3 -35.57 32.70 63.25
N GLN A 4 -34.50 32.15 63.80
CA GLN A 4 -33.11 32.20 63.39
C GLN A 4 -32.79 31.17 62.29
N ILE A 5 -31.80 31.51 61.47
CA ILE A 5 -30.65 30.70 60.99
C ILE A 5 -30.95 29.37 60.27
N GLN A 6 -30.48 29.22 59.03
CA GLN A 6 -29.35 28.32 58.67
C GLN A 6 -28.90 28.49 57.21
N SER A 7 -27.58 28.45 57.07
CA SER A 7 -26.73 28.55 55.88
C SER A 7 -26.69 27.22 55.13
N THR A 8 -26.68 27.25 53.79
CA THR A 8 -25.89 26.30 52.99
C THR A 8 -25.42 26.91 51.67
N LYS A 9 -24.18 26.55 51.34
CA LYS A 9 -23.25 27.06 50.31
C LYS A 9 -23.64 26.71 48.87
N ASN A 10 -23.15 27.56 47.95
CA ASN A 10 -22.69 27.25 46.59
C ASN A 10 -23.51 26.29 45.72
N TRP A 11 -24.31 26.85 44.80
CA TRP A 11 -24.68 26.19 43.54
C TRP A 11 -24.43 27.13 42.35
N LEU A 12 -23.16 27.51 42.18
CA LEU A 12 -22.62 27.89 40.87
C LEU A 12 -21.65 26.77 40.46
N LEU A 13 -21.73 26.35 39.19
CA LEU A 13 -21.02 25.24 38.51
C LEU A 13 -21.71 23.87 38.59
N ALA A 14 -22.68 23.63 37.69
CA ALA A 14 -23.03 22.28 37.26
C ALA A 14 -23.55 22.21 35.80
N CYS A 15 -23.16 23.13 34.91
CA CYS A 15 -23.60 23.10 33.49
C CYS A 15 -22.48 23.09 32.44
N LEU A 16 -21.21 22.87 32.83
CA LEU A 16 -20.07 23.05 31.92
C LEU A 16 -19.02 21.93 32.01
N ILE A 17 -19.44 20.67 32.09
CA ILE A 17 -18.56 19.52 31.81
C ILE A 17 -19.34 18.48 31.00
N GLY A 18 -19.94 18.93 29.90
CA GLY A 18 -20.23 18.09 28.75
C GLY A 18 -19.04 18.17 27.80
N PHE A 19 -17.83 17.87 28.29
CA PHE A 19 -16.65 17.78 27.43
C PHE A 19 -16.85 16.56 26.54
N VAL A 20 -17.12 16.87 25.28
CA VAL A 20 -17.27 15.95 24.15
C VAL A 20 -16.14 14.92 24.20
N LEU A 21 -16.46 13.69 24.60
CA LEU A 21 -15.64 12.54 24.25
C LEU A 21 -15.82 12.35 22.74
N VAL A 22 -15.03 13.05 21.94
CA VAL A 22 -14.76 12.61 20.57
C VAL A 22 -13.98 11.31 20.73
N ALA A 23 -14.72 10.21 20.82
CA ALA A 23 -14.14 8.89 20.66
C ALA A 23 -13.53 8.90 19.25
N CYS A 24 -12.20 8.86 19.19
CA CYS A 24 -11.48 8.70 17.93
C CYS A 24 -11.77 7.26 17.46
N SER A 25 -12.88 7.07 16.75
CA SER A 25 -13.21 5.78 16.14
C SER A 25 -12.28 5.60 14.94
N GLY A 26 -11.06 5.16 15.19
CA GLY A 26 -10.18 4.66 14.13
C GLY A 26 -10.90 3.53 13.40
N ASP A 27 -10.75 3.46 12.08
CA ASP A 27 -11.35 2.37 11.33
C ASP A 27 -10.83 1.03 11.83
N GLU A 28 -11.70 0.03 11.92
CA GLU A 28 -11.22 -1.34 12.02
C GLU A 28 -10.39 -1.66 10.79
N THR A 29 -9.16 -2.12 10.99
CA THR A 29 -8.24 -2.48 9.91
C THR A 29 -8.09 -3.98 9.74
N VAL A 30 -7.57 -4.38 8.60
CA VAL A 30 -7.20 -5.74 8.26
C VAL A 30 -5.86 -5.71 7.51
N ALA A 31 -5.00 -6.67 7.85
CA ALA A 31 -3.75 -6.91 7.13
C ALA A 31 -4.02 -7.97 6.05
N VAL A 32 -3.73 -7.63 4.80
CA VAL A 32 -3.92 -8.53 3.66
C VAL A 32 -2.60 -8.70 2.90
N SER A 33 -2.43 -9.88 2.29
CA SER A 33 -1.30 -10.10 1.39
C SER A 33 -1.44 -9.24 0.14
N TYR A 34 -0.32 -8.88 -0.46
CA TYR A 34 -0.28 -8.20 -1.75
C TYR A 34 0.64 -8.94 -2.72
N ALA A 35 0.38 -8.73 -4.01
CA ALA A 35 1.18 -9.22 -5.11
C ALA A 35 1.24 -8.15 -6.20
N ALA A 36 2.27 -8.19 -7.05
CA ALA A 36 2.41 -7.22 -8.13
C ALA A 36 2.55 -7.87 -9.50
N TYR A 37 2.06 -7.14 -10.50
CA TYR A 37 2.20 -7.44 -11.91
C TYR A 37 2.87 -6.25 -12.59
N ASN A 38 3.99 -6.53 -13.22
CA ASN A 38 4.83 -5.55 -13.90
C ASN A 38 4.57 -5.63 -15.40
N HIS A 39 4.00 -4.56 -15.96
CA HIS A 39 3.71 -4.41 -17.40
C HIS A 39 4.79 -3.58 -18.10
N THR A 40 5.91 -3.33 -17.44
CA THR A 40 7.03 -2.54 -17.97
C THR A 40 8.15 -3.44 -18.48
N ASP A 41 9.10 -2.83 -19.18
CA ASP A 41 10.29 -3.50 -19.74
C ASP A 41 11.43 -3.65 -18.72
N GLU A 42 11.28 -3.12 -17.51
CA GLU A 42 12.32 -3.13 -16.47
C GLU A 42 11.88 -4.00 -15.29
N ASP A 43 12.79 -4.80 -14.75
CA ASP A 43 12.53 -5.62 -13.56
C ASP A 43 12.28 -4.73 -12.33
N ILE A 44 11.38 -5.18 -11.45
CA ILE A 44 11.04 -4.49 -10.21
C ILE A 44 11.42 -5.39 -9.04
N VAL A 45 12.41 -4.97 -8.27
CA VAL A 45 12.98 -5.79 -7.17
C VAL A 45 12.18 -5.66 -5.88
N SER A 46 11.70 -4.46 -5.56
CA SER A 46 11.03 -4.19 -4.27
C SER A 46 9.79 -3.34 -4.43
N ILE A 47 8.80 -3.61 -3.58
CA ILE A 47 7.56 -2.83 -3.48
C ILE A 47 7.28 -2.50 -2.02
N VAL A 48 6.92 -1.25 -1.77
CA VAL A 48 6.55 -0.73 -0.45
C VAL A 48 5.23 0.03 -0.56
N ILE A 49 4.28 -0.31 0.31
CA ILE A 49 2.92 0.22 0.32
C ILE A 49 2.70 0.91 1.65
N ASN A 50 2.40 2.22 1.63
CA ASN A 50 2.21 3.03 2.83
C ASN A 50 3.37 2.92 3.86
N GLY A 51 4.59 2.69 3.37
CA GLY A 51 5.79 2.53 4.20
C GLY A 51 6.16 1.09 4.54
N GLU A 52 5.28 0.12 4.28
CA GLU A 52 5.49 -1.30 4.61
C GLU A 52 5.73 -2.14 3.35
N GLY A 53 6.69 -3.07 3.37
CA GLY A 53 6.92 -3.98 2.26
C GLY A 53 8.36 -4.45 2.14
N GLY A 54 8.76 -4.85 0.93
CA GLY A 54 10.09 -5.39 0.68
C GLY A 54 10.25 -6.01 -0.70
N ILE A 55 11.19 -6.95 -0.80
CA ILE A 55 11.59 -7.61 -2.04
C ILE A 55 10.46 -8.50 -2.55
N LEU A 56 10.00 -8.25 -3.78
CA LEU A 56 8.91 -8.99 -4.40
C LEU A 56 9.27 -9.54 -5.79
N ASP A 57 10.35 -9.06 -6.42
CA ASP A 57 10.92 -9.59 -7.66
C ASP A 57 9.89 -9.80 -8.78
N ALA A 58 9.24 -8.72 -9.21
CA ALA A 58 8.35 -8.72 -10.37
C ALA A 58 9.15 -8.45 -11.65
N SER A 59 9.43 -9.52 -12.40
CA SER A 59 10.13 -9.42 -13.69
C SER A 59 9.36 -8.56 -14.70
N ALA A 60 10.06 -8.01 -15.69
CA ALA A 60 9.47 -7.37 -16.84
C ALA A 60 8.40 -8.26 -17.49
N HIS A 61 7.25 -7.68 -17.79
CA HIS A 61 6.06 -8.39 -18.31
C HIS A 61 5.63 -9.62 -17.48
N GLY A 62 5.94 -9.62 -16.18
CA GLY A 62 5.72 -10.73 -15.27
C GLY A 62 4.97 -10.36 -13.98
N GLY A 63 4.66 -11.39 -13.19
CA GLY A 63 4.23 -11.22 -11.80
C GLY A 63 5.41 -11.40 -10.88
N GLY A 64 5.40 -10.71 -9.74
CA GLY A 64 6.31 -11.03 -8.66
C GLY A 64 5.71 -12.01 -7.66
N GLY A 65 6.43 -12.22 -6.57
CA GLY A 65 5.97 -13.01 -5.44
C GLY A 65 4.76 -12.38 -4.72
N SER A 66 4.44 -12.97 -3.57
CA SER A 66 3.43 -12.44 -2.65
C SER A 66 4.08 -12.07 -1.32
N MET A 67 3.70 -10.94 -0.76
CA MET A 67 4.21 -10.46 0.53
C MET A 67 3.05 -10.22 1.50
N CYS A 68 3.32 -10.37 2.80
CA CYS A 68 2.45 -9.87 3.86
C CYS A 68 3.09 -8.62 4.50
N CYS A 69 2.39 -7.53 4.77
CA CYS A 69 0.98 -7.26 4.48
C CYS A 69 0.78 -5.77 4.21
N VAL A 70 -0.27 -5.42 3.46
CA VAL A 70 -0.82 -4.07 3.44
C VAL A 70 -1.95 -3.97 4.46
N VAL A 71 -1.92 -2.91 5.28
CA VAL A 71 -2.97 -2.63 6.27
C VAL A 71 -3.98 -1.68 5.64
N LEU A 72 -5.23 -2.15 5.52
CA LEU A 72 -6.35 -1.39 4.94
C LEU A 72 -7.53 -1.38 5.91
N PRO A 73 -8.45 -0.40 5.80
CA PRO A 73 -9.75 -0.47 6.47
C PRO A 73 -10.50 -1.75 6.11
N LYS A 74 -11.20 -2.37 7.05
CA LYS A 74 -12.12 -3.49 6.75
C LYS A 74 -13.29 -3.05 5.88
N ARG A 75 -13.74 -1.80 6.05
CA ARG A 75 -14.80 -1.19 5.25
C ARG A 75 -14.20 -0.08 4.41
N TRP A 76 -14.31 -0.22 3.09
CA TRP A 76 -13.89 0.82 2.17
C TRP A 76 -14.69 2.11 2.38
N ARG A 77 -14.07 3.26 2.10
CA ARG A 77 -14.71 4.58 2.04
C ARG A 77 -14.18 5.40 0.86
N PRO A 78 -14.96 6.36 0.34
CA PRO A 78 -14.49 7.28 -0.70
C PRO A 78 -13.23 8.03 -0.28
N GLY A 79 -12.29 8.20 -1.21
CA GLY A 79 -11.01 8.89 -0.96
C GLY A 79 -9.98 8.04 -0.21
N LEU A 80 -10.16 6.72 -0.11
CA LEU A 80 -9.12 5.83 0.41
C LEU A 80 -7.95 5.80 -0.58
N MET A 81 -6.75 6.20 -0.12
CA MET A 81 -5.54 6.26 -0.94
C MET A 81 -4.49 5.24 -0.46
N ALA A 82 -3.63 4.79 -1.38
CA ALA A 82 -2.42 4.04 -1.07
C ALA A 82 -1.23 4.64 -1.80
N THR A 83 -0.11 4.79 -1.09
CA THR A 83 1.17 5.18 -1.69
C THR A 83 1.97 3.94 -2.02
N ILE A 84 2.22 3.74 -3.31
CA ILE A 84 2.98 2.62 -3.86
C ILE A 84 4.36 3.12 -4.27
N LYS A 85 5.39 2.56 -3.66
CA LYS A 85 6.79 2.75 -4.06
C LYS A 85 7.29 1.46 -4.66
N TRP A 86 8.07 1.57 -5.73
CA TRP A 86 8.72 0.42 -6.33
C TRP A 86 10.15 0.77 -6.72
N GLN A 87 11.02 -0.22 -6.61
CA GLN A 87 12.42 -0.09 -6.98
C GLN A 87 12.67 -0.86 -8.27
N LEU A 88 13.20 -0.17 -9.27
CA LEU A 88 13.71 -0.83 -10.47
C LEU A 88 14.97 -1.64 -10.14
N ASP A 89 15.25 -2.68 -10.92
CA ASP A 89 16.49 -3.41 -10.77
C ASP A 89 17.71 -2.52 -11.01
N GLY A 90 18.82 -2.88 -10.38
CA GLY A 90 20.09 -2.16 -10.48
C GLY A 90 20.99 -2.70 -11.57
N ASP A 91 22.07 -1.96 -11.81
CA ASP A 91 23.12 -2.34 -12.75
C ASP A 91 24.45 -2.53 -12.04
N TRP A 92 25.31 -3.37 -12.59
CA TRP A 92 26.71 -3.45 -12.15
C TRP A 92 27.45 -2.17 -12.54
N LEU A 93 28.16 -1.58 -11.57
CA LEU A 93 29.01 -0.42 -11.78
C LEU A 93 30.07 -0.74 -12.82
N LYS A 94 30.22 0.13 -13.83
CA LYS A 94 31.22 0.00 -14.90
C LYS A 94 32.22 1.15 -14.88
N ASP A 95 33.45 0.88 -15.30
CA ASP A 95 34.49 1.90 -15.53
C ASP A 95 34.30 2.62 -16.87
N GLU A 96 35.20 3.54 -17.20
CA GLU A 96 35.16 4.33 -18.45
C GLU A 96 35.27 3.46 -19.71
N GLN A 97 35.79 2.24 -19.58
CA GLN A 97 35.94 1.27 -20.66
C GLN A 97 34.73 0.31 -20.72
N GLY A 98 33.73 0.47 -19.84
CA GLY A 98 32.54 -0.36 -19.76
C GLY A 98 32.73 -1.69 -19.03
N LYS A 99 33.86 -1.89 -18.35
CA LYS A 99 34.15 -3.10 -17.59
C LYS A 99 33.60 -2.98 -16.17
N GLU A 100 33.00 -4.06 -15.66
CA GLU A 100 32.49 -4.10 -14.30
C GLU A 100 33.58 -3.84 -13.26
N VAL A 101 33.27 -2.93 -12.35
CA VAL A 101 34.14 -2.54 -11.24
C VAL A 101 34.04 -3.59 -10.15
N ILE A 102 35.19 -4.14 -9.77
CA ILE A 102 35.33 -5.10 -8.68
C ILE A 102 35.95 -4.39 -7.48
N ARG A 103 35.30 -4.48 -6.32
CA ARG A 103 35.83 -4.03 -5.02
C ARG A 103 35.78 -5.20 -4.05
N ASP A 104 36.87 -5.45 -3.34
CA ASP A 104 37.00 -6.58 -2.41
C ASP A 104 36.62 -7.96 -3.02
N GLY A 105 36.93 -8.14 -4.30
CA GLY A 105 36.64 -9.38 -5.03
C GLY A 105 35.18 -9.56 -5.44
N LYS A 106 34.31 -8.55 -5.27
CA LYS A 106 32.91 -8.58 -5.69
C LYS A 106 32.58 -7.47 -6.68
N THR A 107 31.70 -7.74 -7.63
CA THR A 107 31.11 -6.71 -8.49
C THR A 107 30.28 -5.75 -7.63
N VAL A 108 30.30 -4.47 -7.98
CA VAL A 108 29.59 -3.44 -7.23
C VAL A 108 28.23 -3.20 -7.88
N LEU A 109 27.13 -3.53 -7.20
CA LEU A 109 25.77 -3.22 -7.65
C LEU A 109 25.45 -1.75 -7.37
N VAL A 110 24.96 -1.05 -8.38
CA VAL A 110 24.32 0.26 -8.26
C VAL A 110 22.82 0.02 -8.27
N PRO A 111 22.11 0.19 -7.14
CA PRO A 111 20.67 -0.07 -7.08
C PRO A 111 19.89 0.82 -8.04
N GLY A 112 18.87 0.26 -8.68
CA GLY A 112 17.96 1.03 -9.52
C GLY A 112 17.19 2.07 -8.72
N PRO A 113 16.69 3.12 -9.41
CA PRO A 113 16.00 4.22 -8.75
C PRO A 113 14.66 3.76 -8.17
N TRP A 114 14.27 4.41 -7.08
CA TRP A 114 12.92 4.31 -6.53
C TRP A 114 11.97 5.24 -7.25
N LYS A 115 10.77 4.73 -7.53
CA LYS A 115 9.63 5.48 -8.04
C LYS A 115 8.48 5.42 -7.03
N GLU A 116 7.55 6.36 -7.12
CA GLU A 116 6.43 6.48 -6.18
C GLU A 116 5.18 7.05 -6.87
N ARG A 117 4.01 6.49 -6.54
CA ARG A 117 2.69 7.01 -6.90
C ARG A 117 1.71 6.80 -5.75
N THR A 118 0.91 7.82 -5.46
CA THR A 118 -0.26 7.70 -4.59
C THR A 118 -1.50 7.55 -5.45
N VAL A 119 -2.24 6.46 -5.26
CA VAL A 119 -3.40 6.09 -6.08
C VAL A 119 -4.62 5.87 -5.20
N GLU A 120 -5.80 6.16 -5.75
CA GLU A 120 -7.05 5.82 -5.09
C GLU A 120 -7.22 4.30 -5.11
N VAL A 121 -7.58 3.74 -3.96
CA VAL A 121 -7.93 2.32 -3.83
C VAL A 121 -9.37 2.17 -4.26
N PRO A 122 -9.66 1.44 -5.36
CA PRO A 122 -11.05 1.21 -5.79
C PRO A 122 -11.86 0.54 -4.69
N LYS A 123 -13.18 0.76 -4.72
CA LYS A 123 -14.09 0.17 -3.77
C LYS A 123 -13.94 -1.35 -3.73
N TYR A 124 -13.80 -1.87 -2.51
CA TYR A 124 -13.91 -3.29 -2.20
C TYR A 124 -15.05 -3.52 -1.22
N ASP A 125 -15.76 -4.62 -1.41
CA ASP A 125 -16.79 -5.13 -0.51
C ASP A 125 -16.65 -6.65 -0.36
N GLY A 126 -17.20 -7.19 0.71
CA GLY A 126 -17.20 -8.64 0.95
C GLY A 126 -15.85 -9.20 1.41
N GLU A 127 -15.48 -10.35 0.85
CA GLU A 127 -14.30 -11.13 1.25
C GLU A 127 -13.00 -10.44 0.81
N MET A 128 -12.09 -10.24 1.76
CA MET A 128 -10.79 -9.65 1.50
C MET A 128 -9.88 -10.69 0.84
N GLY A 129 -9.49 -10.43 -0.40
CA GLY A 129 -8.54 -11.24 -1.14
C GLY A 129 -7.11 -10.73 -1.03
N THR A 130 -6.41 -10.77 -2.17
CA THR A 130 -5.08 -10.18 -2.34
C THR A 130 -5.22 -8.74 -2.83
N PHE A 131 -4.39 -7.86 -2.29
CA PHE A 131 -4.20 -6.52 -2.83
C PHE A 131 -3.24 -6.59 -4.02
N PHE A 132 -3.76 -6.49 -5.23
CA PHE A 132 -2.94 -6.52 -6.45
C PHE A 132 -2.47 -5.12 -6.84
N ILE A 133 -1.23 -5.04 -7.30
CA ILE A 133 -0.59 -3.82 -7.79
C ILE A 133 -0.18 -4.07 -9.22
N HIS A 134 -0.61 -3.21 -10.13
CA HIS A 134 -0.20 -3.24 -11.53
C HIS A 134 0.61 -1.98 -11.81
N ILE A 135 1.82 -2.16 -12.33
CA ILE A 135 2.70 -1.07 -12.72
C ILE A 135 2.81 -1.11 -14.24
N PHE A 136 2.43 -0.01 -14.89
CA PHE A 136 2.35 0.14 -16.34
C PHE A 136 3.42 1.09 -16.88
N PRO A 137 3.71 1.04 -18.20
CA PRO A 137 4.56 2.02 -18.84
C PRO A 137 4.12 3.46 -18.56
N GLY A 138 5.07 4.38 -18.45
CA GLY A 138 4.78 5.78 -18.08
C GLY A 138 4.49 5.98 -16.59
N ASP A 139 4.88 5.03 -15.74
CA ASP A 139 4.70 5.07 -14.28
C ASP A 139 3.23 5.17 -13.84
N GLU A 140 2.31 4.62 -14.64
CA GLU A 140 0.91 4.46 -14.25
C GLU A 140 0.80 3.27 -13.29
N VAL A 141 0.10 3.46 -12.17
CA VAL A 141 -0.10 2.43 -11.16
C VAL A 141 -1.60 2.22 -10.96
N LYS A 142 -2.03 0.96 -10.97
CA LYS A 142 -3.39 0.57 -10.60
C LYS A 142 -3.34 -0.43 -9.46
N VAL A 143 -4.30 -0.32 -8.55
CA VAL A 143 -4.43 -1.26 -7.43
C VAL A 143 -5.86 -1.80 -7.39
N LEU A 144 -6.04 -2.99 -6.85
CA LEU A 144 -7.36 -3.52 -6.55
C LEU A 144 -7.33 -4.60 -5.47
N MET A 145 -8.47 -4.84 -4.83
CA MET A 145 -8.71 -6.03 -4.03
C MET A 145 -9.35 -7.10 -4.90
N ASN A 146 -8.81 -8.32 -4.95
CA ASN A 146 -9.43 -9.43 -5.66
C ASN A 146 -8.97 -10.79 -5.10
N ILE A 147 -9.78 -11.83 -5.27
CA ILE A 147 -9.40 -13.23 -4.98
C ILE A 147 -8.82 -13.95 -6.21
N TYR A 148 -8.95 -13.35 -7.39
CA TYR A 148 -8.43 -13.88 -8.65
C TYR A 148 -7.20 -13.10 -9.10
N GLY A 149 -6.13 -13.78 -9.54
CA GLY A 149 -4.94 -13.16 -10.15
C GLY A 149 -5.09 -12.89 -11.66
N ALA A 150 -4.14 -12.16 -12.27
CA ALA A 150 -4.27 -11.55 -13.60
C ALA A 150 -4.44 -12.51 -14.80
N GLY A 151 -4.29 -13.82 -14.61
CA GLY A 151 -4.57 -14.84 -15.64
C GLY A 151 -6.00 -15.39 -15.60
N ASN A 152 -6.83 -14.94 -14.67
CA ASN A 152 -8.21 -15.37 -14.52
C ASN A 152 -9.16 -14.38 -15.22
N PRO A 153 -10.19 -14.84 -15.96
CA PRO A 153 -11.17 -13.97 -16.61
C PRO A 153 -11.92 -13.00 -15.67
N LYS A 154 -11.98 -13.30 -14.36
CA LYS A 154 -12.60 -12.46 -13.33
C LYS A 154 -11.62 -11.44 -12.71
N HIS A 155 -10.36 -11.41 -13.17
CA HIS A 155 -9.43 -10.35 -12.82
C HIS A 155 -9.58 -9.21 -13.84
N PRO A 156 -9.92 -7.98 -13.42
CA PRO A 156 -10.35 -6.92 -14.33
C PRO A 156 -9.20 -6.22 -15.07
N LEU A 157 -7.95 -6.49 -14.69
CA LEU A 157 -6.75 -5.97 -15.33
C LEU A 157 -6.07 -7.05 -16.20
N PRO A 158 -5.30 -6.66 -17.22
CA PRO A 158 -4.63 -7.62 -18.07
C PRO A 158 -3.55 -8.41 -17.31
N HIS A 159 -3.24 -9.61 -17.80
CA HIS A 159 -2.01 -10.31 -17.44
C HIS A 159 -0.81 -9.53 -17.98
N PRO A 160 0.30 -9.39 -17.23
CA PRO A 160 1.46 -8.62 -17.66
C PRO A 160 2.14 -9.16 -18.93
N SER A 161 2.08 -10.47 -19.17
CA SER A 161 2.57 -11.06 -20.43
C SER A 161 1.61 -10.90 -21.63
N GLY A 162 0.46 -10.24 -21.45
CA GLY A 162 -0.60 -10.16 -22.45
C GLY A 162 -1.42 -11.45 -22.64
N PHE A 163 -1.07 -12.53 -21.94
CA PHE A 163 -1.81 -13.80 -21.98
C PHE A 163 -3.26 -13.60 -21.49
N LYS A 164 -4.22 -14.09 -22.27
CA LYS A 164 -5.62 -14.20 -21.87
C LYS A 164 -6.01 -15.67 -21.88
N ARG A 165 -6.51 -16.17 -20.75
CA ARG A 165 -7.13 -17.51 -20.72
C ARG A 165 -8.50 -17.40 -21.38
N GLU A 166 -8.68 -18.08 -22.52
CA GLU A 166 -10.00 -18.25 -23.12
C GLU A 166 -10.90 -19.07 -22.17
N SER A 167 -12.14 -18.64 -22.03
CA SER A 167 -13.15 -19.19 -21.12
C SER A 167 -13.72 -20.51 -21.59
#